data_AF-A0AAU7BT07-F1
#
_entry.id   AF-A0AAU7BT07-F1
#
_cell.length_a   1.000
_cell.length_b   1.000
_cell.length_c   1.000
_cell.angle_alpha   90.00
_cell.angle_beta   90.00
_cell.angle_gamma   90.00
#
_symmetry.space_group_name_H-M   'P 1'
#
loop_
_entity.id
_entity.type
_entity.pdbx_description
1 polymer ?
#
loop_
_entity_poly.entity_id
_entity_poly.type
_entity_poly.pdbx_seq_one_letter_code
_entity_poly.pdbx_strand_id
1 'polypeptide(L)'
;MESKIQELIDIKLVNSEQAKEMTELLSRVEEQLTNGQYIYALFQAEFKKQTGYQYSSFGTVMDYGDEKLKKAEQNQINGLLLDYLTKIKKVELINDKQISEQSDRINNNEYIHLFQFLPDLTSQVNFEEWMSYKRLDTYRKGLFENEIIDKKENDRLKSVINDNKLKSPFQLIDYCEKARFLDLSKYSNDPKIYLEQIHKLTSDILPELDFTDFKFEIKVDSTESFSDYISHDLITSIKSNGKTYKQKSFISPDDIGKDNNYLGKIDEQEYYQIFNKILKDSQSPYRLHLIKSSHNHRQGSAQQYFGIVALKKNQLKMFRYADSYWNLSYESFKNPLTTKKINNAIKDYQKLGLLAHLNKDQLIRSLETVKEKENRNLNDVLISFPEVILSFDIELGNLENPYEEIVSEYSKISHQEFNPINISDNFDLQKETVSLSFDFNNKTYETEFKVDGDWIDTRFFEYMNDVIAENKLNGKFYSLYGDGAELIYLTTEQYKHIRENKLLVFTDEWESQMDE
;
A
#
# COMPACT_ATOMS: atom_id res chain seq x y z
N MET A 1 -35.23 -3.03 4.38
CA MET A 1 -34.59 -1.95 5.17
C MET A 1 -35.48 -1.52 6.33
N GLU A 2 -36.66 -0.94 6.06
CA GLU A 2 -37.54 -0.27 7.05
C GLU A 2 -38.01 -1.17 8.21
N SER A 3 -38.36 -2.44 7.95
CA SER A 3 -38.84 -3.37 9.00
C SER A 3 -37.85 -3.49 10.18
N LYS A 4 -36.55 -3.61 9.88
CA LYS A 4 -35.55 -3.87 10.91
C LYS A 4 -35.23 -2.66 11.78
N ILE A 5 -35.22 -1.48 11.17
CA ILE A 5 -35.06 -0.22 11.91
C ILE A 5 -36.28 0.01 12.80
N GLN A 6 -37.49 -0.27 12.30
CA GLN A 6 -38.70 -0.16 13.10
C GLN A 6 -38.67 -1.13 14.30
N GLU A 7 -38.25 -2.37 14.09
CA GLU A 7 -38.08 -3.33 15.18
C GLU A 7 -37.10 -2.83 16.26
N LEU A 8 -36.01 -2.15 15.87
CA LEU A 8 -35.06 -1.52 16.79
C LEU A 8 -35.68 -0.36 17.60
N ILE A 9 -36.58 0.42 16.98
CA ILE A 9 -37.36 1.46 17.67
C ILE A 9 -38.32 0.82 18.68
N ASP A 10 -39.03 -0.24 18.27
CA ASP A 10 -40.06 -0.88 19.09
C ASP A 10 -39.48 -1.49 20.37
N ILE A 11 -38.24 -2.00 20.30
CA ILE A 11 -37.52 -2.50 21.47
C ILE A 11 -36.74 -1.41 22.23
N LYS A 12 -36.89 -0.15 21.82
CA LYS A 12 -36.25 1.03 22.41
C LYS A 12 -34.73 0.93 22.43
N LEU A 13 -34.13 0.36 21.38
CA LEU A 13 -32.68 0.39 21.21
C LEU A 13 -32.24 1.68 20.52
N VAL A 14 -33.07 2.23 19.63
CA VAL A 14 -32.85 3.53 18.98
C VAL A 14 -34.10 4.39 19.05
N ASN A 15 -33.93 5.71 19.05
CA ASN A 15 -35.03 6.66 18.92
C ASN A 15 -35.31 7.01 17.44
N SER A 16 -36.34 7.82 17.17
CA SER A 16 -36.73 8.19 15.80
C SER A 16 -35.67 9.01 15.05
N GLU A 17 -34.86 9.79 15.77
CA GLU A 17 -33.78 10.58 15.18
C GLU A 17 -32.64 9.67 14.74
N GLN A 18 -32.16 8.80 15.63
CA GLN A 18 -31.15 7.77 15.32
C GLN A 18 -31.61 6.86 14.19
N ALA A 19 -32.89 6.46 14.17
CA ALA A 19 -33.44 5.64 13.09
C ALA A 19 -33.38 6.32 11.72
N LYS A 20 -33.60 7.65 11.66
CA LYS A 20 -33.48 8.43 10.42
C LYS A 20 -32.03 8.42 9.93
N GLU A 21 -31.07 8.63 10.83
CA GLU A 21 -29.64 8.60 10.50
C GLU A 21 -29.18 7.22 10.02
N MET A 22 -29.60 6.16 10.71
CA MET A 22 -29.34 4.79 10.28
C MET A 22 -29.91 4.52 8.89
N THR A 23 -31.13 4.99 8.60
CA THR A 23 -31.76 4.84 7.28
C THR A 23 -30.96 5.56 6.20
N GLU A 24 -30.50 6.79 6.47
CA GLU A 24 -29.66 7.56 5.54
C GLU A 24 -28.30 6.89 5.29
N LEU A 25 -27.69 6.32 6.31
CA LEU A 25 -26.42 5.60 6.15
C LEU A 25 -26.61 4.33 5.31
N LEU A 26 -27.65 3.55 5.63
CA LEU A 26 -27.93 2.26 4.99
C LEU A 26 -28.46 2.42 3.55
N SER A 27 -29.07 3.55 3.18
CA SER A 27 -29.53 3.81 1.82
C SER A 27 -28.39 3.99 0.81
N ARG A 28 -27.16 4.20 1.28
CA ARG A 28 -25.96 4.29 0.44
C ARG A 28 -25.45 2.93 -0.04
N VAL A 29 -25.99 1.84 0.51
CA VAL A 29 -25.62 0.48 0.12
C VAL A 29 -26.59 0.01 -0.97
N GLU A 30 -26.08 -0.25 -2.17
CA GLU A 30 -26.88 -0.69 -3.32
C GLU A 30 -27.32 -2.17 -3.22
N GLU A 31 -26.67 -2.95 -2.35
CA GLU A 31 -26.89 -4.38 -2.19
C GLU A 31 -27.87 -4.73 -1.04
N GLN A 32 -28.17 -6.02 -0.92
CA GLN A 32 -28.92 -6.54 0.22
C GLN A 32 -28.17 -6.27 1.52
N LEU A 33 -28.79 -5.48 2.41
CA LEU A 33 -28.22 -5.19 3.72
C LEU A 33 -27.95 -6.46 4.54
N THR A 34 -26.75 -6.50 5.12
CA THR A 34 -26.27 -7.51 6.05
C THR A 34 -26.61 -7.16 7.49
N ASN A 35 -26.64 -8.13 8.40
CA ASN A 35 -26.87 -7.84 9.81
C ASN A 35 -25.75 -6.99 10.40
N GLY A 36 -24.50 -7.21 9.98
CA GLY A 36 -23.38 -6.41 10.46
C GLY A 36 -23.46 -4.94 10.04
N GLN A 37 -24.03 -4.63 8.86
CA GLN A 37 -24.31 -3.25 8.45
C GLN A 37 -25.35 -2.56 9.35
N TYR A 38 -26.40 -3.27 9.77
CA TYR A 38 -27.36 -2.72 10.75
C TYR A 38 -26.70 -2.42 12.09
N ILE A 39 -25.82 -3.30 12.58
CA ILE A 39 -25.09 -3.10 13.84
C ILE A 39 -24.07 -1.97 13.70
N TYR A 40 -23.42 -1.83 12.54
CA TYR A 40 -22.53 -0.70 12.27
C TYR A 40 -23.28 0.64 12.24
N ALA A 41 -24.47 0.66 11.65
CA ALA A 41 -25.33 1.84 11.67
C ALA A 41 -25.78 2.19 13.10
N LEU A 42 -26.06 1.19 13.94
CA LEU A 42 -26.31 1.40 15.37
C LEU A 42 -25.08 2.00 16.08
N PHE A 43 -23.88 1.50 15.79
CA PHE A 43 -22.63 2.08 16.30
C PHE A 43 -22.49 3.55 15.91
N GLN A 44 -22.68 3.90 14.64
CA GLN A 44 -22.61 5.28 14.15
C GLN A 44 -23.62 6.19 14.85
N ALA A 45 -24.86 5.72 15.05
CA ALA A 45 -25.89 6.47 15.76
C ALA A 45 -25.56 6.69 17.25
N GLU A 46 -24.99 5.69 17.94
CA GLU A 46 -24.54 5.84 19.34
C GLU A 46 -23.29 6.73 19.43
N PHE A 47 -22.35 6.61 18.49
CA PHE A 47 -21.16 7.44 18.42
C PHE A 47 -21.53 8.92 18.26
N LYS A 48 -22.41 9.23 17.30
CA LYS A 48 -22.89 10.60 17.08
C LYS A 48 -23.68 11.14 18.25
N LYS A 49 -24.52 10.32 18.89
CA LYS A 49 -25.27 10.73 20.08
C LYS A 49 -24.37 11.17 21.23
N GLN A 50 -23.21 10.52 21.43
CA GLN A 50 -22.31 10.89 22.52
C GLN A 50 -21.32 12.00 22.14
N THR A 51 -20.87 12.04 20.89
CA THR A 51 -19.78 12.94 20.45
C THR A 51 -20.25 14.16 19.68
N GLY A 52 -21.44 14.10 19.06
CA GLY A 52 -21.92 15.08 18.09
C GLY A 52 -21.40 14.85 16.65
N TYR A 53 -20.49 13.89 16.44
CA TYR A 53 -19.82 13.65 15.16
C TYR A 53 -20.10 12.25 14.60
N GLN A 54 -19.99 12.06 13.29
CA GLN A 54 -19.98 10.72 12.70
C GLN A 54 -18.58 10.12 12.83
N TYR A 55 -18.51 8.81 13.09
CA TYR A 55 -17.22 8.13 13.14
C TYR A 55 -16.66 7.99 11.72
N SER A 56 -15.41 8.41 11.53
CA SER A 56 -14.63 8.19 10.32
C SER A 56 -13.39 7.39 10.67
N SER A 57 -13.20 6.23 10.04
CA SER A 57 -11.95 5.47 10.17
C SER A 57 -10.74 6.26 9.65
N PHE A 58 -10.97 7.26 8.78
CA PHE A 58 -9.98 8.24 8.41
C PHE A 58 -9.97 9.37 9.46
N GLY A 59 -8.92 9.45 10.27
CA GLY A 59 -8.66 10.56 11.19
C GLY A 59 -9.26 10.44 12.60
N THR A 60 -10.04 9.40 12.91
CA THR A 60 -10.52 9.15 14.28
C THR A 60 -9.78 7.97 14.90
N VAL A 61 -8.97 8.23 15.93
CA VAL A 61 -8.37 7.19 16.76
C VAL A 61 -9.14 7.11 18.07
N MET A 62 -9.73 5.94 18.34
CA MET A 62 -10.35 5.67 19.64
C MET A 62 -9.30 5.00 20.54
N ASP A 63 -8.64 5.81 21.36
CA ASP A 63 -7.75 5.32 22.43
C ASP A 63 -8.52 5.25 23.74
N TYR A 64 -8.49 4.07 24.36
CA TYR A 64 -9.15 3.81 25.63
C TYR A 64 -8.14 3.72 26.79
N GLY A 65 -6.85 3.87 26.51
CA GLY A 65 -5.75 3.72 27.46
C GLY A 65 -5.66 2.33 28.08
N ASP A 66 -4.68 2.17 28.98
CA ASP A 66 -4.49 0.95 29.79
C ASP A 66 -5.25 0.98 31.13
N GLU A 67 -5.98 2.07 31.41
CA GLU A 67 -6.66 2.25 32.69
C GLU A 67 -7.86 1.31 32.82
N LYS A 68 -7.80 0.44 33.83
CA LYS A 68 -8.92 -0.45 34.16
C LYS A 68 -9.98 0.31 34.95
N LEU A 69 -11.23 0.21 34.52
CA LEU A 69 -12.38 0.74 35.26
C LEU A 69 -12.44 0.16 36.69
N LYS A 70 -12.98 0.94 37.63
CA LYS A 70 -13.27 0.40 38.96
C LYS A 70 -14.36 -0.66 38.83
N LYS A 71 -14.33 -1.67 39.69
CA LYS A 71 -15.29 -2.79 39.67
C LYS A 71 -16.76 -2.36 39.58
N ALA A 72 -17.15 -1.29 40.27
CA ALA A 72 -18.52 -0.78 40.24
C ALA A 72 -18.90 -0.18 38.87
N GLU A 73 -18.00 0.60 38.28
CA GLU A 73 -18.14 1.20 36.94
C GLU A 73 -18.18 0.09 35.88
N GLN A 74 -17.26 -0.88 35.98
CA GLN A 74 -17.22 -2.04 35.08
C GLN A 74 -18.52 -2.84 35.12
N ASN A 75 -19.09 -3.10 36.31
CA ASN A 75 -20.37 -3.80 36.43
C ASN A 75 -21.52 -3.04 35.76
N GLN A 76 -21.51 -1.70 35.85
CA GLN A 76 -22.51 -0.85 35.18
C GLN A 76 -22.36 -0.93 33.65
N ILE A 77 -21.13 -0.86 33.14
CA ILE A 77 -20.85 -1.02 31.71
C ILE A 77 -21.29 -2.41 31.24
N ASN A 78 -20.91 -3.49 31.94
CA ASN A 78 -21.31 -4.85 31.58
C ASN A 78 -22.84 -5.01 31.53
N GLY A 79 -23.56 -4.44 32.51
CA GLY A 79 -25.02 -4.44 32.52
C GLY A 79 -25.62 -3.74 31.29
N LEU A 80 -25.06 -2.59 30.89
CA LEU A 80 -25.45 -1.88 29.67
C LEU A 80 -25.18 -2.72 28.42
N LEU A 81 -23.99 -3.30 28.29
CA LEU A 81 -23.60 -4.08 27.10
C LEU A 81 -24.45 -5.35 26.95
N LEU A 82 -24.76 -6.05 28.06
CA LEU A 82 -25.65 -7.22 28.04
C LEU A 82 -27.10 -6.86 27.66
N ASP A 83 -27.60 -5.69 28.08
CA ASP A 83 -28.91 -5.19 27.64
C ASP A 83 -28.92 -4.90 26.14
N TYR A 84 -27.88 -4.24 25.61
CA TYR A 84 -27.70 -4.04 24.16
C TYR A 84 -27.65 -5.39 23.41
N LEU A 85 -26.82 -6.33 23.86
CA LEU A 85 -26.68 -7.64 23.24
C LEU A 85 -28.03 -8.41 23.19
N THR A 86 -28.79 -8.40 24.29
CA THR A 86 -30.11 -9.03 24.38
C THR A 86 -31.12 -8.38 23.43
N LYS A 87 -31.11 -7.05 23.34
CA LYS A 87 -31.94 -6.28 22.42
C LYS A 87 -31.62 -6.55 20.96
N ILE A 88 -30.33 -6.57 20.61
CA ILE A 88 -29.85 -6.92 19.25
C ILE A 88 -30.27 -8.35 18.89
N LYS A 89 -30.21 -9.31 19.82
CA LYS A 89 -30.76 -10.65 19.60
C LYS A 89 -32.26 -10.64 19.36
N LYS A 90 -33.03 -9.87 20.13
CA LYS A 90 -34.50 -9.88 20.02
C LYS A 90 -34.98 -9.51 18.62
N VAL A 91 -34.20 -8.71 17.89
CA VAL A 91 -34.45 -8.37 16.49
C VAL A 91 -33.64 -9.26 15.53
N GLU A 92 -33.15 -10.42 15.94
CA GLU A 92 -32.50 -11.41 15.07
C GLU A 92 -31.30 -10.89 14.25
N LEU A 93 -30.65 -9.82 14.71
CA LEU A 93 -29.41 -9.32 14.09
C LEU A 93 -28.21 -10.22 14.45
N ILE A 94 -28.32 -10.99 15.52
CA ILE A 94 -27.31 -11.95 15.98
C ILE A 94 -27.91 -13.32 16.31
N ASN A 95 -27.10 -14.36 16.21
CA ASN A 95 -27.45 -15.74 16.55
C ASN A 95 -27.05 -16.11 18.00
N ASP A 96 -27.45 -17.31 18.47
CA ASP A 96 -27.20 -17.72 19.86
C ASP A 96 -25.71 -17.91 20.17
N LYS A 97 -24.93 -18.32 19.18
CA LYS A 97 -23.48 -18.47 19.30
C LYS A 97 -22.83 -17.11 19.55
N GLN A 98 -23.20 -16.09 18.77
CA GLN A 98 -22.70 -14.72 18.93
C GLN A 98 -23.08 -14.14 20.29
N ILE A 99 -24.31 -14.36 20.78
CA ILE A 99 -24.68 -13.96 22.15
C ILE A 99 -23.80 -14.63 23.18
N SER A 100 -23.63 -15.95 23.11
CA SER A 100 -22.86 -16.69 24.11
C SER A 100 -21.44 -16.14 24.19
N GLU A 101 -20.78 -16.04 23.04
CA GLU A 101 -19.40 -15.56 22.96
C GLU A 101 -19.25 -14.12 23.46
N GLN A 102 -20.18 -13.23 23.09
CA GLN A 102 -20.12 -11.82 23.49
C GLN A 102 -20.48 -11.62 24.96
N SER A 103 -21.42 -12.41 25.49
CA SER A 103 -21.76 -12.41 26.92
C SER A 103 -20.55 -12.83 27.75
N ASP A 104 -19.83 -13.87 27.33
CA ASP A 104 -18.62 -14.33 28.02
C ASP A 104 -17.55 -13.23 28.05
N ARG A 105 -17.33 -12.53 26.94
CA ARG A 105 -16.36 -11.41 26.84
C ARG A 105 -16.76 -10.21 27.70
N ILE A 106 -18.04 -9.84 27.69
CA ILE A 106 -18.56 -8.79 28.57
C ILE A 106 -18.34 -9.19 30.04
N ASN A 107 -18.66 -10.43 30.42
CA ASN A 107 -18.47 -10.93 31.78
C ASN A 107 -16.99 -11.02 32.20
N ASN A 108 -16.09 -11.20 31.24
CA ASN A 108 -14.63 -11.16 31.43
C ASN A 108 -14.06 -9.74 31.46
N ASN A 109 -14.89 -8.70 31.34
CA ASN A 109 -14.48 -7.29 31.33
C ASN A 109 -13.57 -6.92 30.15
N GLU A 110 -13.74 -7.55 28.99
CA GLU A 110 -12.96 -7.23 27.79
C GLU A 110 -13.35 -5.88 27.16
N TYR A 111 -14.50 -5.32 27.54
CA TYR A 111 -14.97 -4.02 27.07
C TYR A 111 -15.13 -3.05 28.23
N ILE A 112 -14.62 -1.85 28.05
CA ILE A 112 -14.83 -0.72 28.95
C ILE A 112 -15.79 0.32 28.36
N HIS A 113 -16.13 0.20 27.07
CA HIS A 113 -17.05 1.11 26.39
C HIS A 113 -17.91 0.45 25.30
N LEU A 114 -19.09 1.03 25.04
CA LEU A 114 -20.00 0.60 23.97
C LEU A 114 -19.36 0.68 22.57
N PHE A 115 -18.45 1.65 22.39
CA PHE A 115 -17.71 1.87 21.14
C PHE A 115 -16.59 0.85 20.89
N GLN A 116 -16.26 0.01 21.88
CA GLN A 116 -15.44 -1.18 21.64
C GLN A 116 -16.34 -2.36 21.27
N PHE A 117 -17.45 -2.53 22.00
CA PHE A 117 -18.37 -3.65 21.85
C PHE A 117 -19.06 -3.67 20.47
N LEU A 118 -19.68 -2.57 20.03
CA LEU A 118 -20.46 -2.59 18.79
C LEU A 118 -19.61 -2.84 17.53
N PRO A 119 -18.44 -2.20 17.34
CA PRO A 119 -17.57 -2.52 16.21
C PRO A 119 -17.06 -3.97 16.24
N ASP A 120 -16.69 -4.49 17.41
CA ASP A 120 -16.25 -5.88 17.54
C ASP A 120 -17.40 -6.87 17.22
N LEU A 121 -18.62 -6.58 17.68
CA LEU A 121 -19.81 -7.35 17.32
C LEU A 121 -20.11 -7.28 15.81
N THR A 122 -20.02 -6.09 15.21
CA THR A 122 -20.11 -5.92 13.74
C THR A 122 -19.08 -6.79 13.03
N SER A 123 -17.82 -6.77 13.45
CA SER A 123 -16.76 -7.60 12.87
C SER A 123 -17.05 -9.09 13.00
N GLN A 124 -17.57 -9.54 14.14
CA GLN A 124 -17.97 -10.93 14.34
C GLN A 124 -19.11 -11.35 13.41
N VAL A 125 -20.16 -10.53 13.33
CA VAL A 125 -21.35 -10.82 12.50
C VAL A 125 -20.97 -10.86 11.04
N ASN A 126 -20.25 -9.84 10.55
CA ASN A 126 -19.73 -9.81 9.20
C ASN A 126 -18.89 -11.07 8.93
N PHE A 127 -17.97 -11.41 9.82
CA PHE A 127 -17.13 -12.60 9.66
C PHE A 127 -17.95 -13.90 9.54
N GLU A 128 -18.98 -14.10 10.37
CA GLU A 128 -19.82 -15.30 10.30
C GLU A 128 -20.70 -15.36 9.06
N GLU A 129 -21.26 -14.21 8.62
CA GLU A 129 -21.99 -14.11 7.36
C GLU A 129 -21.08 -14.41 6.17
N TRP A 130 -19.85 -13.88 6.20
CA TRP A 130 -18.79 -14.20 5.24
C TRP A 130 -18.45 -15.68 5.29
N MET A 131 -18.32 -16.31 6.45
CA MET A 131 -18.04 -17.74 6.56
C MET A 131 -19.28 -18.63 6.37
N SER A 132 -20.42 -18.08 5.93
CA SER A 132 -21.61 -18.87 5.63
C SER A 132 -21.42 -19.79 4.43
N TYR A 133 -22.12 -20.94 4.45
CA TYR A 133 -22.12 -21.91 3.34
C TYR A 133 -22.36 -21.24 1.98
N LYS A 134 -23.37 -20.35 1.89
CA LYS A 134 -23.76 -19.70 0.64
C LYS A 134 -22.64 -18.84 0.06
N ARG A 135 -21.98 -18.03 0.90
CA ARG A 135 -20.87 -17.14 0.48
C ARG A 135 -19.64 -17.96 0.10
N LEU A 136 -19.26 -18.94 0.93
CA LEU A 136 -18.12 -19.83 0.65
C LEU A 136 -18.33 -20.66 -0.63
N ASP A 137 -19.53 -21.23 -0.84
CA ASP A 137 -19.83 -22.01 -2.04
C ASP A 137 -19.82 -21.15 -3.32
N THR A 138 -20.28 -19.90 -3.22
CA THR A 138 -20.20 -18.94 -4.32
C THR A 138 -18.75 -18.62 -4.66
N TYR A 139 -17.93 -18.33 -3.65
CA TYR A 139 -16.52 -18.02 -3.87
C TYR A 139 -15.72 -19.22 -4.40
N ARG A 140 -15.98 -20.42 -3.87
CA ARG A 140 -15.45 -21.68 -4.41
C ARG A 140 -15.75 -21.84 -5.90
N LYS A 141 -17.00 -21.59 -6.33
CA LYS A 141 -17.36 -21.63 -7.76
C LYS A 141 -16.54 -20.61 -8.55
N GLY A 142 -16.40 -19.39 -8.05
CA GLY A 142 -15.55 -18.37 -8.64
C GLY A 142 -14.09 -18.83 -8.83
N LEU A 143 -13.49 -19.42 -7.79
CA LEU A 143 -12.12 -19.97 -7.86
C LEU A 143 -12.00 -21.04 -8.96
N PHE A 144 -13.00 -21.93 -9.08
CA PHE A 144 -13.00 -23.00 -10.08
C PHE A 144 -13.27 -22.50 -11.50
N GLU A 145 -14.27 -21.62 -11.68
CA GLU A 145 -14.63 -21.02 -12.98
C GLU A 145 -13.50 -20.16 -13.56
N ASN A 146 -12.65 -19.58 -12.69
CA ASN A 146 -11.47 -18.81 -13.10
C ASN A 146 -10.18 -19.65 -13.12
N GLU A 147 -10.27 -20.98 -13.07
CA GLU A 147 -9.13 -21.90 -13.16
C GLU A 147 -8.03 -21.69 -12.09
N ILE A 148 -8.40 -21.17 -10.91
CA ILE A 148 -7.48 -20.95 -9.79
C ILE A 148 -7.30 -22.24 -8.98
N ILE A 149 -8.37 -23.02 -8.89
CA ILE A 149 -8.36 -24.38 -8.34
C ILE A 149 -8.82 -25.35 -9.42
N ASP A 150 -8.28 -26.57 -9.39
CA ASP A 150 -8.71 -27.63 -10.30
C ASP A 150 -10.02 -28.30 -9.82
N LYS A 151 -10.50 -29.27 -10.59
CA LYS A 151 -11.74 -30.00 -10.25
C LYS A 151 -11.62 -30.76 -8.93
N LYS A 152 -10.46 -31.37 -8.66
CA LYS A 152 -10.23 -32.20 -7.47
C LYS A 152 -10.26 -31.32 -6.22
N GLU A 153 -9.56 -30.20 -6.25
CA GLU A 153 -9.53 -29.23 -5.15
C GLU A 153 -10.87 -28.53 -4.97
N ASN A 154 -11.59 -28.26 -6.06
CA ASN A 154 -12.96 -27.77 -6.01
C ASN A 154 -13.91 -28.74 -5.28
N ASP A 155 -13.85 -30.04 -5.60
CA ASP A 155 -14.67 -31.06 -4.95
C ASP A 155 -14.29 -31.25 -3.47
N ARG A 156 -12.99 -31.20 -3.16
CA ARG A 156 -12.48 -31.24 -1.77
C ARG A 156 -12.98 -30.03 -0.97
N LEU A 157 -12.85 -28.83 -1.52
CA LEU A 157 -13.30 -27.58 -0.89
C LEU A 157 -14.81 -27.59 -0.67
N LYS A 158 -15.59 -28.08 -1.64
CA LYS A 158 -17.05 -28.24 -1.49
C LYS A 158 -17.41 -29.16 -0.31
N SER A 159 -16.72 -30.29 -0.16
CA SER A 159 -16.94 -31.19 0.98
C SER A 159 -16.61 -30.53 2.32
N VAL A 160 -15.50 -29.78 2.38
CA VAL A 160 -15.07 -29.09 3.60
C VAL A 160 -16.01 -27.94 3.99
N ILE A 161 -16.57 -27.24 3.00
CA ILE A 161 -17.62 -26.23 3.20
C ILE A 161 -18.92 -26.88 3.70
N ASN A 162 -19.36 -27.99 3.11
CA ASN A 162 -20.54 -28.74 3.56
C ASN A 162 -20.42 -29.20 5.03
N ASP A 163 -19.21 -29.62 5.42
CA ASP A 163 -18.91 -30.08 6.78
C ASP A 163 -18.63 -28.94 7.77
N ASN A 164 -18.72 -27.67 7.36
CA ASN A 164 -18.41 -26.48 8.17
C ASN A 164 -17.01 -26.52 8.84
N LYS A 165 -16.03 -27.06 8.10
CA LYS A 165 -14.65 -27.26 8.60
C LYS A 165 -13.74 -26.04 8.43
N LEU A 166 -14.06 -25.10 7.54
CA LEU A 166 -13.32 -23.84 7.42
C LEU A 166 -13.61 -22.93 8.61
N LYS A 167 -12.54 -22.39 9.20
CA LYS A 167 -12.53 -21.47 10.35
C LYS A 167 -11.96 -20.10 9.99
N SER A 168 -11.35 -19.93 8.82
CA SER A 168 -10.81 -18.67 8.34
C SER A 168 -10.86 -18.59 6.81
N PRO A 169 -11.06 -17.39 6.24
CA PRO A 169 -10.85 -17.12 4.82
C PRO A 169 -9.45 -17.47 4.31
N PHE A 170 -8.41 -17.42 5.16
CA PHE A 170 -7.06 -17.79 4.73
C PHE A 170 -6.93 -19.28 4.45
N GLN A 171 -7.75 -20.15 5.05
CA GLN A 171 -7.72 -21.59 4.78
C GLN A 171 -8.19 -21.94 3.36
N LEU A 172 -8.80 -20.99 2.64
CA LEU A 172 -9.08 -21.17 1.21
C LEU A 172 -7.78 -21.31 0.39
N ILE A 173 -6.65 -20.76 0.88
CA ILE A 173 -5.34 -20.85 0.21
C ILE A 173 -4.88 -22.31 0.08
N ASP A 174 -5.23 -23.16 1.04
CA ASP A 174 -4.82 -24.58 1.07
C ASP A 174 -5.37 -25.40 -0.11
N TYR A 175 -6.29 -24.84 -0.91
CA TYR A 175 -6.90 -25.44 -2.09
C TYR A 175 -6.35 -24.87 -3.40
N CYS A 176 -5.54 -23.81 -3.31
CA CYS A 176 -4.90 -23.18 -4.45
C CYS A 176 -3.46 -23.73 -4.59
N GLU A 177 -3.25 -24.59 -5.58
CA GLU A 177 -1.94 -25.22 -5.84
C GLU A 177 -0.80 -24.19 -5.91
N LYS A 178 -1.08 -23.05 -6.55
CA LYS A 178 -0.15 -21.95 -6.79
C LYS A 178 -0.22 -20.85 -5.73
N ALA A 179 -0.54 -21.22 -4.49
CA ALA A 179 -0.57 -20.29 -3.37
C ALA A 179 0.10 -20.86 -2.12
N ARG A 180 0.61 -19.98 -1.26
CA ARG A 180 1.18 -20.34 0.04
C ARG A 180 0.68 -19.40 1.10
N PHE A 181 0.36 -19.96 2.27
CA PHE A 181 0.00 -19.22 3.46
C PHE A 181 1.22 -19.11 4.38
N LEU A 182 1.46 -17.92 4.90
CA LEU A 182 2.55 -17.63 5.82
C LEU A 182 1.97 -17.18 7.16
N ASP A 183 2.35 -17.92 8.20
CA ASP A 183 2.08 -17.60 9.59
C ASP A 183 3.41 -17.32 10.28
N LEU A 184 3.71 -16.03 10.47
CA LEU A 184 4.99 -15.56 10.96
C LEU A 184 5.34 -16.03 12.38
N SER A 185 4.35 -16.50 13.15
CA SER A 185 4.55 -17.10 14.47
C SER A 185 5.25 -18.45 14.44
N LYS A 186 5.17 -19.16 13.31
CA LYS A 186 5.79 -20.49 13.15
C LYS A 186 7.27 -20.43 12.81
N TYR A 187 7.80 -19.25 12.53
CA TYR A 187 9.17 -19.04 12.13
C TYR A 187 10.01 -18.47 13.26
N SER A 188 11.31 -18.80 13.26
CA SER A 188 12.30 -18.19 14.16
C SER A 188 12.25 -16.66 14.10
N ASN A 189 12.66 -15.99 15.17
CA ASN A 189 12.89 -14.54 15.15
C ASN A 189 14.29 -14.16 14.66
N ASP A 190 15.17 -15.13 14.40
CA ASP A 190 16.48 -14.89 13.78
C ASP A 190 16.34 -14.81 12.24
N PRO A 191 16.60 -13.64 11.61
CA PRO A 191 16.53 -13.46 10.16
C PRO A 191 17.39 -14.45 9.37
N LYS A 192 18.51 -14.93 9.94
CA LYS A 192 19.36 -15.94 9.30
C LYS A 192 18.65 -17.27 9.07
N ILE A 193 17.63 -17.55 9.87
CA ILE A 193 16.89 -18.82 9.82
C ILE A 193 15.62 -18.65 8.98
N TYR A 194 14.78 -17.66 9.29
CA TYR A 194 13.45 -17.62 8.68
C TYR A 194 13.41 -17.03 7.28
N LEU A 195 14.31 -16.11 6.93
CA LEU A 195 14.25 -15.44 5.63
C LEU A 195 14.40 -16.45 4.49
N GLU A 196 15.39 -17.34 4.55
CA GLU A 196 15.57 -18.36 3.52
C GLU A 196 14.38 -19.34 3.50
N GLN A 197 13.81 -19.68 4.66
CA GLN A 197 12.65 -20.58 4.76
C GLN A 197 11.41 -19.99 4.07
N ILE A 198 11.12 -18.71 4.32
CA ILE A 198 10.01 -17.99 3.69
C ILE A 198 10.22 -17.93 2.17
N HIS A 199 11.43 -17.59 1.72
CA HIS A 199 11.72 -17.53 0.28
C HIS A 199 11.60 -18.90 -0.39
N LYS A 200 12.09 -19.98 0.23
CA LYS A 200 11.94 -21.35 -0.27
C LYS A 200 10.48 -21.77 -0.35
N LEU A 201 9.69 -21.47 0.68
CA LEU A 201 8.26 -21.77 0.66
C LEU A 201 7.56 -21.05 -0.50
N THR A 202 7.90 -19.78 -0.74
CA THR A 202 7.35 -18.99 -1.85
C THR A 202 7.83 -19.51 -3.21
N SER A 203 9.08 -19.97 -3.36
CA SER A 203 9.54 -20.55 -4.63
C SER A 203 8.80 -21.82 -5.01
N ASP A 204 8.30 -22.60 -4.04
CA ASP A 204 7.53 -23.82 -4.33
C ASP A 204 6.19 -23.55 -5.05
N ILE A 205 5.75 -22.29 -5.16
CA ILE A 205 4.51 -21.90 -5.86
C ILE A 205 4.57 -22.23 -7.35
N LEU A 206 5.75 -22.06 -7.98
CA LEU A 206 5.96 -22.29 -9.40
C LEU A 206 7.40 -22.79 -9.64
N PRO A 207 7.61 -23.85 -10.46
CA PRO A 207 8.96 -24.40 -10.69
C PRO A 207 9.98 -23.40 -11.24
N GLU A 208 9.53 -22.39 -11.98
CA GLU A 208 10.41 -21.34 -12.52
C GLU A 208 10.98 -20.38 -11.48
N LEU A 209 10.47 -20.43 -10.23
CA LEU A 209 10.93 -19.63 -9.10
C LEU A 209 12.04 -20.30 -8.30
N ASP A 210 12.39 -21.54 -8.63
CA ASP A 210 13.49 -22.26 -8.00
C ASP A 210 14.76 -21.41 -8.01
N PHE A 211 15.44 -21.39 -6.87
CA PHE A 211 16.64 -20.59 -6.69
C PHE A 211 17.72 -21.29 -5.87
N THR A 212 18.92 -20.73 -5.95
CA THR A 212 20.12 -21.13 -5.23
C THR A 212 20.82 -19.89 -4.68
N ASP A 213 21.91 -20.07 -3.93
CA ASP A 213 22.79 -18.99 -3.45
C ASP A 213 22.03 -17.88 -2.69
N PHE A 214 21.09 -18.25 -1.81
CA PHE A 214 20.38 -17.29 -0.97
C PHE A 214 21.36 -16.52 -0.09
N LYS A 215 21.28 -15.19 -0.15
CA LYS A 215 22.03 -14.26 0.69
C LYS A 215 21.12 -13.13 1.11
N PHE A 216 21.42 -12.55 2.26
CA PHE A 216 20.79 -11.31 2.67
C PHE A 216 21.79 -10.43 3.43
N GLU A 217 21.50 -9.14 3.44
CA GLU A 217 22.23 -8.10 4.16
C GLU A 217 21.22 -7.16 4.81
N ILE A 218 21.43 -6.81 6.08
CA ILE A 218 20.64 -5.79 6.78
C ILE A 218 21.52 -4.56 6.94
N LYS A 219 21.06 -3.41 6.45
CA LYS A 219 21.77 -2.12 6.52
C LYS A 219 20.91 -1.11 7.26
N VAL A 220 21.53 -0.18 7.97
CA VAL A 220 20.82 1.00 8.47
C VAL A 220 20.49 1.89 7.26
N ASP A 221 19.24 2.28 7.13
CA ASP A 221 18.80 3.29 6.18
C ASP A 221 18.88 4.65 6.87
N SER A 222 19.96 5.39 6.63
CA SER A 222 20.17 6.71 7.22
C SER A 222 19.24 7.78 6.66
N THR A 223 18.59 7.55 5.51
CA THR A 223 17.67 8.52 4.91
C THR A 223 16.28 8.49 5.55
N GLU A 224 15.87 7.32 6.04
CA GLU A 224 14.58 7.09 6.71
C GLU A 224 14.72 6.99 8.24
N SER A 225 15.91 7.20 8.80
CA SER A 225 16.15 7.16 10.24
C SER A 225 16.03 8.55 10.88
N PHE A 226 15.37 8.61 12.04
CA PHE A 226 15.21 9.82 12.87
C PHE A 226 15.65 9.54 14.32
N SER A 227 15.67 10.57 15.18
CA SER A 227 16.33 10.48 16.50
C SER A 227 15.86 9.34 17.40
N ASP A 228 14.63 8.88 17.22
CA ASP A 228 13.94 7.86 18.02
C ASP A 228 13.61 6.58 17.22
N TYR A 229 14.03 6.50 15.96
CA TYR A 229 13.73 5.37 15.08
C TYR A 229 14.87 5.12 14.09
N ILE A 230 15.37 3.88 14.07
CA ILE A 230 16.42 3.45 13.14
C ILE A 230 15.77 2.54 12.10
N SER A 231 15.59 3.08 10.90
CA SER A 231 15.10 2.30 9.75
C SER A 231 16.20 1.36 9.25
N HIS A 232 15.80 0.15 8.84
CA HIS A 232 16.73 -0.82 8.26
C HIS A 232 16.25 -1.34 6.91
N ASP A 233 17.18 -1.37 5.96
CA ASP A 233 17.04 -2.02 4.66
C ASP A 233 17.42 -3.50 4.77
N LEU A 234 16.55 -4.38 4.31
CA LEU A 234 16.83 -5.78 4.03
C LEU A 234 17.06 -5.97 2.53
N ILE A 235 18.30 -6.26 2.15
CA ILE A 235 18.67 -6.59 0.77
C ILE A 235 18.79 -8.11 0.65
N THR A 236 17.87 -8.73 -0.07
CA THR A 236 17.91 -10.16 -0.40
C THR A 236 18.54 -10.37 -1.76
N SER A 237 19.24 -11.50 -1.93
CA SER A 237 19.81 -11.92 -3.22
C SER A 237 19.65 -13.42 -3.41
N ILE A 238 19.19 -13.80 -4.60
CA ILE A 238 19.01 -15.20 -5.01
C ILE A 238 19.52 -15.40 -6.42
N LYS A 239 19.92 -16.62 -6.76
CA LYS A 239 20.32 -17.01 -8.11
C LYS A 239 19.28 -17.95 -8.71
N SER A 240 18.67 -17.54 -9.81
CA SER A 240 17.70 -18.34 -10.56
C SER A 240 18.00 -18.25 -12.06
N ASN A 241 17.82 -19.35 -12.79
CA ASN A 241 18.08 -19.42 -14.24
C ASN A 241 19.45 -18.86 -14.67
N GLY A 242 20.49 -19.11 -13.86
CA GLY A 242 21.86 -18.64 -14.12
C GLY A 242 22.11 -17.16 -13.83
N LYS A 243 21.12 -16.42 -13.34
CA LYS A 243 21.20 -14.98 -13.06
C LYS A 243 20.98 -14.67 -11.59
N THR A 244 21.67 -13.67 -11.09
CA THR A 244 21.45 -13.12 -9.74
C THR A 244 20.37 -12.04 -9.77
N TYR A 245 19.40 -12.19 -8.88
CA TYR A 245 18.35 -11.22 -8.60
C TYR A 245 18.58 -10.64 -7.20
N LYS A 246 18.15 -9.40 -7.01
CA LYS A 246 18.18 -8.71 -5.72
C LYS A 246 16.85 -8.03 -5.44
N GLN A 247 16.52 -7.83 -4.18
CA GLN A 247 15.39 -7.01 -3.75
C GLN A 247 15.72 -6.33 -2.42
N LYS A 248 15.56 -5.01 -2.39
CA LYS A 248 15.53 -4.19 -1.16
C LYS A 248 14.12 -4.23 -0.59
N SER A 249 14.00 -4.25 0.72
CA SER A 249 12.74 -4.26 1.46
C SER A 249 12.95 -3.71 2.84
N PHE A 250 11.89 -3.33 3.54
CA PHE A 250 11.98 -2.89 4.93
C PHE A 250 12.13 -4.06 5.92
N ILE A 251 12.85 -3.82 7.02
CA ILE A 251 12.86 -4.70 8.21
C ILE A 251 12.98 -3.86 9.49
N SER A 252 12.30 -4.25 10.58
CA SER A 252 12.50 -3.69 11.93
C SER A 252 13.12 -4.76 12.82
N PRO A 253 14.45 -4.92 12.83
CA PRO A 253 15.11 -6.00 13.57
C PRO A 253 14.92 -5.86 15.09
N ASP A 254 14.78 -4.64 15.59
CA ASP A 254 14.64 -4.37 17.02
C ASP A 254 13.28 -4.79 17.58
N ASP A 255 12.25 -4.92 16.74
CA ASP A 255 10.89 -5.23 17.18
C ASP A 255 10.49 -6.70 16.94
N ILE A 256 11.33 -7.49 16.26
CA ILE A 256 10.99 -8.87 15.86
C ILE A 256 10.66 -9.73 17.08
N GLY A 257 9.37 -10.08 17.22
CA GLY A 257 8.87 -11.01 18.23
C GLY A 257 8.72 -10.43 19.64
N LYS A 258 8.97 -9.14 19.85
CA LYS A 258 8.60 -8.47 21.12
C LYS A 258 7.08 -8.44 21.23
N ASP A 259 6.52 -8.90 22.34
CA ASP A 259 5.07 -8.89 22.62
C ASP A 259 4.18 -9.54 21.53
N ASN A 260 4.71 -10.58 20.86
CA ASN A 260 4.09 -11.19 19.68
C ASN A 260 3.84 -10.20 18.52
N ASN A 261 4.66 -9.16 18.42
CA ASN A 261 4.68 -8.26 17.29
C ASN A 261 5.44 -8.91 16.12
N TYR A 262 4.79 -8.91 14.96
CA TYR A 262 5.34 -9.42 13.70
C TYR A 262 5.61 -8.29 12.70
N LEU A 263 5.26 -7.05 13.05
CA LEU A 263 5.57 -5.87 12.25
C LEU A 263 7.08 -5.81 12.02
N GLY A 264 7.47 -5.57 10.77
CA GLY A 264 8.88 -5.44 10.40
C GLY A 264 9.68 -6.74 10.43
N LYS A 265 9.08 -7.92 10.71
CA LYS A 265 9.78 -9.21 10.57
C LYS A 265 10.07 -9.51 9.09
N ILE A 266 9.13 -9.20 8.21
CA ILE A 266 9.33 -9.21 6.77
C ILE A 266 8.40 -8.16 6.19
N ASP A 267 8.86 -7.39 5.22
CA ASP A 267 7.97 -6.54 4.44
C ASP A 267 7.15 -7.42 3.49
N GLU A 268 5.92 -7.75 3.89
CA GLU A 268 5.06 -8.60 3.07
C GLU A 268 4.70 -7.99 1.71
N GLN A 269 4.84 -6.67 1.54
CA GLN A 269 4.51 -5.96 0.31
C GLN A 269 5.63 -6.03 -0.72
N GLU A 270 6.89 -6.07 -0.27
CA GLU A 270 8.05 -5.98 -1.14
C GLU A 270 8.84 -7.29 -1.31
N TYR A 271 8.88 -8.17 -0.31
CA TYR A 271 9.84 -9.29 -0.33
C TYR A 271 9.66 -10.22 -1.56
N TYR A 272 8.41 -10.45 -1.99
CA TYR A 272 8.11 -11.35 -3.10
C TYR A 272 8.41 -10.72 -4.47
N GLN A 273 8.71 -9.42 -4.54
CA GLN A 273 9.03 -8.75 -5.80
C GLN A 273 10.27 -9.31 -6.47
N ILE A 274 11.21 -9.91 -5.71
CA ILE A 274 12.35 -10.63 -6.28
C ILE A 274 11.91 -11.77 -7.22
N PHE A 275 10.83 -12.46 -6.89
CA PHE A 275 10.26 -13.53 -7.71
C PHE A 275 9.52 -12.95 -8.91
N ASN A 276 8.80 -11.83 -8.76
CA ASN A 276 8.20 -11.14 -9.90
C ASN A 276 9.25 -10.64 -10.90
N LYS A 277 10.47 -10.27 -10.46
CA LYS A 277 11.60 -9.99 -11.37
C LYS A 277 12.01 -11.25 -12.17
N ILE A 278 12.03 -12.43 -11.54
CA ILE A 278 12.30 -13.70 -12.23
C ILE A 278 11.20 -14.00 -13.26
N LEU A 279 9.92 -13.90 -12.88
CA LEU A 279 8.77 -14.13 -13.75
C LEU A 279 8.72 -13.17 -14.94
N LYS A 280 9.07 -11.89 -14.73
CA LYS A 280 9.20 -10.90 -15.80
C LYS A 280 10.29 -11.32 -16.80
N ASP A 281 11.46 -11.73 -16.31
CA ASP A 281 12.57 -12.19 -17.16
C ASP A 281 12.27 -13.49 -17.92
N SER A 282 11.56 -14.44 -17.30
CA SER A 282 11.14 -15.69 -17.94
C SER A 282 9.96 -15.53 -18.89
N GLN A 283 9.39 -14.32 -19.00
CA GLN A 283 8.14 -14.05 -19.73
C GLN A 283 6.97 -14.93 -19.24
N SER A 284 6.97 -15.25 -17.95
CA SER A 284 5.89 -16.03 -17.34
C SER A 284 4.56 -15.30 -17.48
N PRO A 285 3.46 -16.02 -17.78
CA PRO A 285 2.11 -15.44 -17.75
C PRO A 285 1.60 -15.19 -16.33
N TYR A 286 2.35 -15.61 -15.30
CA TYR A 286 2.00 -15.45 -13.90
C TYR A 286 2.67 -14.24 -13.25
N ARG A 287 1.99 -13.62 -12.28
CA ARG A 287 2.59 -12.74 -11.27
C ARG A 287 2.21 -13.23 -9.88
N LEU A 288 3.12 -13.09 -8.93
CA LEU A 288 2.85 -13.32 -7.53
C LEU A 288 2.14 -12.11 -6.95
N HIS A 289 1.06 -12.34 -6.21
CA HIS A 289 0.29 -11.33 -5.51
C HIS A 289 0.29 -11.63 -4.01
N LEU A 290 0.41 -10.59 -3.20
CA LEU A 290 0.12 -10.64 -1.78
C LEU A 290 -1.38 -10.80 -1.55
N ILE A 291 -1.76 -11.74 -0.69
CA ILE A 291 -3.11 -11.91 -0.18
C ILE A 291 -3.14 -11.37 1.25
N LYS A 292 -3.97 -10.34 1.46
CA LYS A 292 -4.47 -9.96 2.78
C LYS A 292 -5.95 -10.32 2.87
N SER A 293 -6.48 -10.48 4.08
CA SER A 293 -7.93 -10.59 4.28
C SER A 293 -8.45 -9.39 5.04
N SER A 294 -9.55 -8.81 4.56
CA SER A 294 -10.31 -7.76 5.25
C SER A 294 -11.11 -8.29 6.44
N HIS A 295 -11.21 -9.62 6.60
CA HIS A 295 -12.14 -10.27 7.53
C HIS A 295 -11.39 -11.12 8.56
N ASN A 296 -10.55 -10.48 9.36
CA ASN A 296 -9.67 -11.12 10.34
C ASN A 296 -10.22 -11.12 11.77
N HIS A 297 -11.50 -11.44 11.96
CA HIS A 297 -12.06 -11.50 13.32
C HIS A 297 -11.31 -12.56 14.14
N ARG A 298 -10.63 -12.13 15.21
CA ARG A 298 -9.80 -12.94 16.12
C ARG A 298 -8.61 -13.66 15.48
N GLN A 299 -8.14 -13.21 14.32
CA GLN A 299 -6.97 -13.79 13.67
C GLN A 299 -5.71 -12.97 13.98
N GLY A 300 -5.06 -13.26 15.11
CA GLY A 300 -3.74 -12.72 15.48
C GLY A 300 -3.57 -11.21 15.26
N SER A 301 -2.33 -10.75 15.15
CA SER A 301 -2.09 -9.40 14.62
C SER A 301 -2.25 -9.42 13.10
N ALA A 302 -2.67 -8.30 12.51
CA ALA A 302 -2.81 -8.18 11.05
C ALA A 302 -1.48 -8.43 10.31
N GLN A 303 -0.36 -8.25 11.02
CA GLN A 303 1.01 -8.46 10.53
C GLN A 303 1.49 -9.91 10.69
N GLN A 304 0.74 -10.78 11.38
CA GLN A 304 1.14 -12.17 11.60
C GLN A 304 0.93 -13.03 10.35
N TYR A 305 -0.13 -12.76 9.58
CA TYR A 305 -0.62 -13.65 8.54
C TYR A 305 -0.71 -12.96 7.18
N PHE A 306 -0.19 -13.62 6.16
CA PHE A 306 -0.44 -13.23 4.78
C PHE A 306 -0.33 -14.45 3.86
N GLY A 307 -0.83 -14.31 2.63
CA GLY A 307 -0.66 -15.31 1.60
C GLY A 307 0.09 -14.77 0.39
N ILE A 308 0.66 -15.65 -0.42
CA ILE A 308 1.12 -15.33 -1.77
C ILE A 308 0.41 -16.25 -2.75
N VAL A 309 -0.04 -15.73 -3.88
CA VAL A 309 -0.65 -16.52 -4.97
C VAL A 309 -0.10 -16.11 -6.32
N ALA A 310 0.19 -17.08 -7.18
CA ALA A 310 0.51 -16.83 -8.58
C ALA A 310 -0.76 -16.80 -9.43
N LEU A 311 -1.03 -15.68 -10.10
CA LEU A 311 -2.22 -15.50 -10.94
C LEU A 311 -1.85 -15.07 -12.35
N LYS A 312 -2.67 -15.45 -13.33
CA LYS A 312 -2.69 -14.87 -14.68
C LYS A 312 -3.58 -13.63 -14.72
N LYS A 313 -3.36 -12.74 -15.70
CA LYS A 313 -4.16 -11.52 -15.90
C LYS A 313 -5.67 -11.77 -15.93
N ASN A 314 -6.12 -12.85 -16.58
CA ASN A 314 -7.55 -13.18 -16.69
C ASN A 314 -8.17 -13.62 -15.35
N GLN A 315 -7.38 -14.18 -14.43
CA GLN A 315 -7.83 -14.67 -13.14
C GLN A 315 -8.05 -13.54 -12.12
N LEU A 316 -7.44 -12.37 -12.33
CA LEU A 316 -7.58 -11.24 -11.41
C LEU A 316 -9.00 -10.70 -11.29
N LYS A 317 -9.82 -10.87 -12.33
CA LYS A 317 -11.16 -10.27 -12.38
C LYS A 317 -12.03 -10.70 -11.19
N MET A 318 -11.88 -11.93 -10.71
CA MET A 318 -12.69 -12.42 -9.60
C MET A 318 -12.37 -11.80 -8.24
N PHE A 319 -11.22 -11.15 -8.08
CA PHE A 319 -10.79 -10.53 -6.82
C PHE A 319 -11.06 -9.03 -6.77
N ARG A 320 -11.52 -8.43 -7.88
CA ARG A 320 -11.79 -6.99 -7.98
C ARG A 320 -13.17 -6.58 -7.45
N TYR A 321 -13.96 -7.55 -6.97
CA TYR A 321 -15.26 -7.27 -6.37
C TYR A 321 -15.09 -6.86 -4.91
N ALA A 322 -15.92 -5.92 -4.44
CA ALA A 322 -15.99 -5.52 -3.04
C ALA A 322 -16.23 -6.73 -2.09
N ASP A 323 -16.80 -7.78 -2.65
CA ASP A 323 -17.13 -9.05 -2.01
C ASP A 323 -16.05 -10.15 -2.10
N SER A 324 -14.78 -9.78 -2.31
CA SER A 324 -13.69 -10.76 -2.27
C SER A 324 -13.25 -11.06 -0.84
N TYR A 325 -13.03 -12.34 -0.50
CA TYR A 325 -12.40 -12.74 0.76
C TYR A 325 -10.93 -12.29 0.87
N TRP A 326 -10.29 -12.11 -0.28
CA TRP A 326 -8.88 -11.76 -0.42
C TRP A 326 -8.74 -10.40 -1.08
N ASN A 327 -8.01 -9.53 -0.41
CA ASN A 327 -7.48 -8.30 -0.97
C ASN A 327 -6.12 -8.64 -1.56
N LEU A 328 -5.99 -8.46 -2.87
CA LEU A 328 -4.75 -8.73 -3.58
C LEU A 328 -3.91 -7.45 -3.72
N SER A 329 -2.59 -7.57 -3.63
CA SER A 329 -1.71 -6.53 -4.15
C SER A 329 -1.89 -6.35 -5.65
N TYR A 330 -1.65 -5.12 -6.11
CA TYR A 330 -1.60 -4.82 -7.52
C TYR A 330 -0.30 -5.32 -8.14
N GLU A 331 -0.39 -5.99 -9.29
CA GLU A 331 0.78 -6.35 -10.10
C GLU A 331 0.53 -6.05 -11.57
N SER A 332 1.54 -5.51 -12.23
CA SER A 332 1.46 -5.22 -13.66
C SER A 332 1.77 -6.45 -14.52
N PHE A 333 0.85 -6.71 -15.45
CA PHE A 333 1.04 -7.64 -16.57
C PHE A 333 1.43 -6.91 -17.86
N LYS A 334 1.50 -5.57 -17.83
CA LYS A 334 1.78 -4.71 -18.99
C LYS A 334 3.29 -4.49 -19.11
N ASN A 335 3.83 -4.57 -20.34
CA ASN A 335 5.20 -4.21 -20.71
C ASN A 335 6.29 -4.54 -19.67
N PRO A 336 6.49 -5.83 -19.31
CA PRO A 336 7.38 -6.19 -18.21
C PRO A 336 8.80 -5.67 -18.45
N LEU A 337 9.27 -4.82 -17.53
CA LEU A 337 10.67 -4.42 -17.49
C LEU A 337 11.54 -5.61 -17.12
N THR A 338 12.00 -6.31 -18.14
CA THR A 338 13.02 -7.34 -18.00
C THR A 338 14.36 -6.70 -17.70
N THR A 339 15.24 -7.44 -17.05
CA THR A 339 16.62 -7.01 -16.82
C THR A 339 17.37 -6.78 -18.14
N LYS A 340 17.03 -7.52 -19.21
CA LYS A 340 17.58 -7.25 -20.54
C LYS A 340 17.17 -5.87 -21.05
N LYS A 341 15.89 -5.49 -20.91
CA LYS A 341 15.39 -4.17 -21.31
C LYS A 341 16.03 -3.05 -20.47
N ILE A 342 16.12 -3.23 -19.16
CA ILE A 342 16.80 -2.29 -18.24
C ILE A 342 18.27 -2.10 -18.66
N ASN A 343 19.01 -3.20 -18.86
CA ASN A 343 20.42 -3.13 -19.25
C ASN A 343 20.63 -2.46 -20.63
N ASN A 344 19.69 -2.64 -21.56
CA ASN A 344 19.74 -1.97 -22.86
C ASN A 344 19.46 -0.47 -22.71
N ALA A 345 18.43 -0.09 -21.95
CA ALA A 345 18.11 1.32 -21.68
C ALA A 345 19.29 2.04 -21.03
N ILE A 346 19.97 1.41 -20.05
CA ILE A 346 21.16 1.99 -19.42
C ILE A 346 22.29 2.21 -20.42
N LYS A 347 22.52 1.28 -21.35
CA LYS A 347 23.52 1.48 -22.42
C LYS A 347 23.13 2.63 -23.35
N ASP A 348 21.84 2.80 -23.63
CA ASP A 348 21.36 3.93 -24.43
C ASP A 348 21.55 5.24 -23.67
N TYR A 349 21.26 5.30 -22.37
CA TYR A 349 21.55 6.48 -21.53
C TYR A 349 23.03 6.84 -21.52
N GLN A 350 23.92 5.85 -21.44
CA GLN A 350 25.37 6.07 -21.54
C GLN A 350 25.76 6.63 -22.91
N LYS A 351 25.21 6.07 -24.00
CA LYS A 351 25.48 6.54 -25.36
C LYS A 351 24.97 7.96 -25.60
N LEU A 352 23.86 8.33 -24.99
CA LEU A 352 23.29 9.69 -25.01
C LEU A 352 24.07 10.69 -24.16
N GLY A 353 25.03 10.22 -23.34
CA GLY A 353 25.81 11.08 -22.45
C GLY A 353 25.08 11.47 -21.16
N LEU A 354 23.89 10.92 -20.87
CA LEU A 354 23.12 11.25 -19.65
C LEU A 354 23.81 10.83 -18.36
N LEU A 355 24.77 9.89 -18.45
CA LEU A 355 25.51 9.36 -17.31
C LEU A 355 26.99 9.77 -17.36
N ALA A 356 27.37 10.74 -18.21
CA ALA A 356 28.77 11.07 -18.48
C ALA A 356 29.46 11.80 -17.32
N HIS A 357 28.70 12.50 -16.46
CA HIS A 357 29.20 13.17 -15.25
C HIS A 357 29.54 12.18 -14.13
N LEU A 358 28.97 10.98 -14.16
CA LEU A 358 29.16 9.98 -13.11
C LEU A 358 30.56 9.37 -13.14
N ASN A 359 31.20 9.35 -11.98
CA ASN A 359 32.39 8.53 -11.80
C ASN A 359 32.03 7.03 -11.72
N LYS A 360 33.06 6.20 -11.81
CA LYS A 360 32.90 4.73 -11.82
C LYS A 360 32.20 4.20 -10.57
N ASP A 361 32.46 4.76 -9.40
CA ASP A 361 31.89 4.29 -8.13
C ASP A 361 30.43 4.73 -7.98
N GLN A 362 30.07 5.91 -8.48
CA GLN A 362 28.66 6.34 -8.59
C GLN A 362 27.91 5.41 -9.55
N LEU A 363 28.47 5.15 -10.74
CA LEU A 363 27.85 4.26 -11.72
C LEU A 363 27.63 2.85 -11.15
N ILE A 364 28.63 2.27 -10.47
CA ILE A 364 28.50 0.95 -9.83
C ILE A 364 27.40 0.96 -8.76
N ARG A 365 27.38 1.97 -7.89
CA ARG A 365 26.35 2.09 -6.84
C ARG A 365 24.94 2.21 -7.43
N SER A 366 24.74 3.10 -8.42
CA SER A 366 23.46 3.25 -9.12
C SER A 366 23.01 1.95 -9.79
N LEU A 367 23.93 1.20 -10.40
CA LEU A 367 23.61 -0.11 -10.99
C LEU A 367 23.18 -1.15 -9.94
N GLU A 368 23.75 -1.12 -8.74
CA GLU A 368 23.29 -1.97 -7.64
C GLU A 368 21.91 -1.51 -7.14
N THR A 369 21.67 -0.21 -6.97
CA THR A 369 20.35 0.34 -6.61
C THR A 369 19.27 -0.09 -7.60
N VAL A 370 19.53 0.00 -8.91
CA VAL A 370 18.57 -0.45 -9.95
C VAL A 370 18.24 -1.94 -9.80
N LYS A 371 19.20 -2.78 -9.44
CA LYS A 371 18.96 -4.22 -9.23
C LYS A 371 18.14 -4.47 -7.97
N GLU A 372 18.38 -3.69 -6.92
CA GLU A 372 17.81 -3.84 -5.60
C GLU A 372 16.36 -3.36 -5.54
N LYS A 373 16.01 -2.22 -6.13
CA LYS A 373 14.63 -1.71 -6.07
C LYS A 373 13.66 -2.35 -7.05
N GLU A 374 12.37 -2.14 -6.83
CA GLU A 374 11.37 -2.36 -7.88
C GLU A 374 11.45 -1.25 -8.93
N ASN A 375 11.38 -1.63 -10.21
CA ASN A 375 11.32 -0.69 -11.32
C ASN A 375 10.01 -0.93 -12.07
N ARG A 376 9.06 0.00 -11.93
CA ARG A 376 7.74 -0.01 -12.58
C ARG A 376 7.86 0.51 -14.01
N ASN A 377 8.70 1.52 -14.22
CA ASN A 377 8.99 2.11 -15.53
C ASN A 377 10.49 2.46 -15.68
N LEU A 378 10.88 3.04 -16.83
CA LEU A 378 12.27 3.39 -17.10
C LEU A 378 12.71 4.71 -16.43
N ASN A 379 11.77 5.54 -15.97
CA ASN A 379 12.07 6.69 -15.11
C ASN A 379 12.61 6.19 -13.77
N ASP A 380 11.99 5.15 -13.19
CA ASP A 380 12.51 4.48 -11.99
C ASP A 380 13.93 3.97 -12.21
N VAL A 381 14.29 3.50 -13.41
CA VAL A 381 15.68 3.08 -13.65
C VAL A 381 16.61 4.29 -13.61
N LEU A 382 16.24 5.39 -14.27
CA LEU A 382 17.10 6.54 -14.45
C LEU A 382 17.26 7.40 -13.19
N ILE A 383 16.24 7.46 -12.32
CA ILE A 383 16.30 8.21 -11.04
C ILE A 383 17.31 7.61 -10.06
N SER A 384 17.73 6.34 -10.23
CA SER A 384 18.81 5.74 -9.43
C SER A 384 20.21 6.29 -9.76
N PHE A 385 20.34 7.11 -10.79
CA PHE A 385 21.58 7.77 -11.17
C PHE A 385 21.58 9.21 -10.65
N PRO A 386 22.53 9.59 -9.78
CA PRO A 386 22.49 10.89 -9.11
C PRO A 386 22.63 12.03 -10.13
N GLU A 387 21.96 13.14 -9.85
CA GLU A 387 22.02 14.38 -10.67
C GLU A 387 21.59 14.14 -12.13
N VAL A 388 20.68 13.20 -12.39
CA VAL A 388 20.07 12.98 -13.72
C VAL A 388 18.60 13.40 -13.73
N ILE A 389 17.84 12.91 -12.77
CA ILE A 389 16.44 13.30 -12.55
C ILE A 389 16.37 14.03 -11.21
N LEU A 390 15.75 15.21 -11.22
CA LEU A 390 15.34 15.92 -10.03
C LEU A 390 13.95 15.40 -9.66
N SER A 391 13.82 14.84 -8.45
CA SER A 391 12.54 14.37 -7.91
C SER A 391 12.33 15.00 -6.55
N PHE A 392 11.16 15.60 -6.35
CA PHE A 392 10.78 16.24 -5.10
C PHE A 392 9.26 16.27 -4.94
N ASP A 393 8.83 16.37 -3.68
CA ASP A 393 7.43 16.62 -3.34
C ASP A 393 7.06 18.07 -3.69
N ILE A 394 5.89 18.27 -4.28
CA ILE A 394 5.39 19.59 -4.64
C ILE A 394 4.72 20.31 -3.47
N GLU A 395 4.53 19.63 -2.34
CA GLU A 395 4.25 20.21 -1.04
C GLU A 395 5.52 20.84 -0.46
N LEU A 396 5.47 22.16 -0.19
CA LEU A 396 6.58 23.02 0.22
C LEU A 396 6.74 23.14 1.75
N GLY A 397 5.79 22.61 2.52
CA GLY A 397 5.71 22.82 3.97
C GLY A 397 6.86 22.23 4.78
N ASN A 398 7.69 21.38 4.17
CA ASN A 398 8.87 20.75 4.75
C ASN A 398 10.18 21.51 4.48
N LEU A 399 10.17 22.57 3.66
CA LEU A 399 11.38 23.31 3.26
C LEU A 399 11.38 24.74 3.83
N GLU A 400 12.59 25.25 4.14
CA GLU A 400 12.76 26.62 4.62
C GLU A 400 12.71 27.61 3.46
N ASN A 401 13.42 27.31 2.36
CA ASN A 401 13.49 28.14 1.14
C ASN A 401 13.29 27.25 -0.10
N PRO A 402 12.06 26.76 -0.35
CA PRO A 402 11.78 25.73 -1.34
C PRO A 402 12.22 26.10 -2.76
N TYR A 403 12.01 27.35 -3.18
CA TYR A 403 12.35 27.75 -4.55
C TYR A 403 13.86 27.90 -4.70
N GLU A 404 14.56 28.40 -3.68
CA GLU A 404 16.02 28.45 -3.65
C GLU A 404 16.64 27.06 -3.79
N GLU A 405 16.16 26.10 -2.99
CA GLU A 405 16.63 24.72 -3.00
C GLU A 405 16.37 24.07 -4.36
N ILE A 406 15.15 24.19 -4.90
CA ILE A 406 14.79 23.59 -6.20
C ILE A 406 15.61 24.21 -7.34
N VAL A 407 15.79 25.53 -7.40
CA VAL A 407 16.63 26.19 -8.43
C VAL A 407 18.08 25.72 -8.34
N SER A 408 18.59 25.48 -7.13
CA SER A 408 19.92 24.89 -6.92
C SER A 408 20.01 23.47 -7.48
N GLU A 409 18.97 22.65 -7.34
CA GLU A 409 18.90 21.30 -7.92
C GLU A 409 18.83 21.31 -9.45
N TYR A 410 18.14 22.29 -10.06
CA TYR A 410 18.14 22.48 -11.52
C TYR A 410 19.57 22.63 -12.08
N SER A 411 20.46 23.25 -11.31
CA SER A 411 21.86 23.38 -11.69
C SER A 411 22.61 22.05 -11.73
N LYS A 412 22.30 21.16 -10.79
CA LYS A 412 22.91 19.83 -10.72
C LYS A 412 22.48 18.96 -11.90
N ILE A 413 21.18 18.88 -12.18
CA ILE A 413 20.65 18.03 -13.26
C ILE A 413 20.91 18.57 -14.67
N SER A 414 21.21 19.87 -14.81
CA SER A 414 21.69 20.46 -16.06
C SER A 414 23.22 20.41 -16.21
N HIS A 415 23.92 19.78 -15.27
CA HIS A 415 25.38 19.68 -15.23
C HIS A 415 26.07 21.03 -15.37
N GLN A 416 25.56 22.03 -14.62
CA GLN A 416 26.06 23.40 -14.59
C GLN A 416 25.86 24.20 -15.89
N GLU A 417 25.11 23.70 -16.88
CA GLU A 417 24.72 24.49 -18.04
C GLU A 417 23.77 25.63 -17.62
N PHE A 418 22.82 25.32 -16.75
CA PHE A 418 22.10 26.32 -15.97
C PHE A 418 22.78 26.44 -14.60
N ASN A 419 23.46 27.56 -14.34
CA ASN A 419 24.21 27.77 -13.10
C ASN A 419 23.87 29.12 -12.48
N PRO A 420 22.65 29.26 -11.92
CA PRO A 420 22.24 30.47 -11.23
C PRO A 420 23.07 30.68 -9.95
N ILE A 421 23.31 31.94 -9.62
CA ILE A 421 23.98 32.36 -8.38
C ILE A 421 23.11 33.38 -7.65
N ASN A 422 23.44 33.69 -6.40
CA ASN A 422 22.69 34.65 -5.58
C ASN A 422 21.18 34.33 -5.55
N ILE A 423 20.84 33.04 -5.46
CA ILE A 423 19.46 32.59 -5.40
C ILE A 423 18.91 32.97 -4.03
N SER A 424 17.69 33.52 -4.02
CA SER A 424 16.97 33.82 -2.79
C SER A 424 15.48 33.75 -3.05
N ASP A 425 14.74 33.21 -2.09
CA ASP A 425 13.30 33.40 -2.02
C ASP A 425 12.89 34.03 -0.67
N ASN A 426 11.63 34.44 -0.56
CA ASN A 426 11.06 34.98 0.67
C ASN A 426 9.89 34.12 1.17
N PHE A 427 10.00 32.80 0.96
CA PHE A 427 8.93 31.85 1.24
C PHE A 427 8.48 31.97 2.70
N ASP A 428 7.17 31.98 2.87
CA ASP A 428 6.49 32.02 4.16
C ASP A 428 5.15 31.34 3.95
N LEU A 429 4.94 30.20 4.62
CA LEU A 429 3.73 29.39 4.49
C LEU A 429 2.44 30.17 4.82
N GLN A 430 2.55 31.29 5.54
CA GLN A 430 1.41 32.17 5.86
C GLN A 430 1.07 33.16 4.75
N LYS A 431 1.89 33.26 3.70
CA LYS A 431 1.69 34.16 2.56
C LYS A 431 1.20 33.41 1.34
N GLU A 432 0.32 34.05 0.59
CA GLU A 432 -0.19 33.54 -0.68
C GLU A 432 0.78 33.76 -1.84
N THR A 433 1.89 34.48 -1.63
CA THR A 433 2.89 34.76 -2.66
C THR A 433 4.32 34.61 -2.15
N VAL A 434 5.20 34.24 -3.07
CA VAL A 434 6.63 34.11 -2.88
C VAL A 434 7.36 34.75 -4.05
N SER A 435 8.34 35.57 -3.74
CA SER A 435 9.25 36.21 -4.69
C SER A 435 10.51 35.36 -4.79
N LEU A 436 10.86 34.93 -6.00
CA LEU A 436 12.12 34.26 -6.31
C LEU A 436 13.01 35.24 -7.08
N SER A 437 14.28 35.34 -6.69
CA SER A 437 15.32 36.08 -7.41
C SER A 437 16.60 35.27 -7.54
N PHE A 438 17.29 35.40 -8.68
CA PHE A 438 18.63 34.85 -8.90
C PHE A 438 19.35 35.55 -10.06
N ASP A 439 20.67 35.46 -10.08
CA ASP A 439 21.50 35.94 -11.18
C ASP A 439 21.93 34.79 -12.09
N PHE A 440 21.78 34.96 -13.40
CA PHE A 440 22.26 34.01 -14.40
C PHE A 440 22.73 34.74 -15.66
N ASN A 441 23.90 34.37 -16.20
CA ASN A 441 24.49 34.97 -17.41
C ASN A 441 24.51 36.52 -17.43
N ASN A 442 24.87 37.14 -16.29
CA ASN A 442 24.92 38.61 -16.10
C ASN A 442 23.55 39.30 -16.15
N LYS A 443 22.46 38.57 -15.95
CA LYS A 443 21.11 39.12 -15.82
C LYS A 443 20.50 38.65 -14.51
N THR A 444 19.82 39.57 -13.82
CA THR A 444 18.99 39.25 -12.66
C THR A 444 17.60 38.86 -13.13
N TYR A 445 17.13 37.72 -12.65
CA TYR A 445 15.83 37.14 -12.88
C TYR A 445 15.03 37.26 -11.59
N GLU A 446 13.85 37.89 -11.66
CA GLU A 446 12.96 38.07 -10.52
C GLU A 446 11.52 37.78 -10.96
N THR A 447 10.77 37.04 -10.15
CA THR A 447 9.36 36.73 -10.42
C THR A 447 8.60 36.44 -9.12
N GLU A 448 7.29 36.64 -9.16
CA GLU A 448 6.38 36.33 -8.04
C GLU A 448 5.48 35.14 -8.41
N PHE A 449 5.48 34.14 -7.54
CA PHE A 449 4.66 32.94 -7.63
C PHE A 449 3.55 32.96 -6.58
N LYS A 450 2.45 32.29 -6.89
CA LYS A 450 1.32 32.10 -5.98
C LYS A 450 1.46 30.75 -5.28
N VAL A 451 1.36 30.76 -3.97
CA VAL A 451 1.35 29.54 -3.15
C VAL A 451 -0.10 29.28 -2.74
N ASP A 452 -0.62 28.10 -3.10
CA ASP A 452 -1.95 27.65 -2.66
C ASP A 452 -1.76 26.67 -1.51
N GLY A 453 -1.90 27.15 -0.27
CA GLY A 453 -1.57 26.37 0.92
C GLY A 453 -0.07 26.10 1.00
N ASP A 454 0.33 24.86 0.80
CA ASP A 454 1.71 24.39 0.72
C ASP A 454 2.13 23.98 -0.69
N TRP A 455 1.33 24.21 -1.73
CA TRP A 455 1.64 23.72 -3.09
C TRP A 455 2.48 24.71 -3.90
N ILE A 456 3.47 24.21 -4.64
CA ILE A 456 4.27 25.02 -5.58
C ILE A 456 3.43 25.56 -6.74
N ASP A 457 3.72 26.79 -7.19
CA ASP A 457 3.08 27.36 -8.39
C ASP A 457 3.54 26.64 -9.65
N THR A 458 2.63 26.03 -10.41
CA THR A 458 2.99 25.30 -11.63
C THR A 458 3.62 26.20 -12.71
N ARG A 459 3.42 27.52 -12.64
CA ARG A 459 4.09 28.49 -13.53
C ARG A 459 5.60 28.53 -13.32
N PHE A 460 6.10 28.05 -12.18
CA PHE A 460 7.52 27.93 -11.90
C PHE A 460 8.27 27.13 -12.98
N PHE A 461 7.71 25.99 -13.40
CA PHE A 461 8.34 25.12 -14.39
C PHE A 461 8.43 25.77 -15.77
N GLU A 462 7.40 26.52 -16.17
CA GLU A 462 7.38 27.30 -17.41
C GLU A 462 8.41 28.43 -17.35
N TYR A 463 8.43 29.18 -16.24
CA TYR A 463 9.36 30.28 -16.01
C TYR A 463 10.82 29.82 -16.12
N MET A 464 11.18 28.68 -15.52
CA MET A 464 12.53 28.12 -15.64
C MET A 464 12.88 27.83 -17.10
N ASN A 465 11.97 27.23 -17.86
CA ASN A 465 12.19 26.97 -19.27
C ASN A 465 12.29 28.24 -20.14
N ASP A 466 11.59 29.31 -19.79
CA ASP A 466 11.70 30.60 -20.46
C ASP A 466 13.09 31.22 -20.24
N VAL A 467 13.62 31.14 -19.02
CA VAL A 467 14.99 31.59 -18.70
C VAL A 467 16.03 30.82 -19.52
N ILE A 468 15.85 29.51 -19.65
CA ILE A 468 16.71 28.64 -20.46
C ILE A 468 16.65 29.04 -21.95
N ALA A 469 15.45 29.26 -22.48
CA ALA A 469 15.24 29.66 -23.87
C ALA A 469 15.83 31.05 -24.17
N GLU A 470 15.66 32.02 -23.27
CA GLU A 470 16.24 33.35 -23.40
C GLU A 470 17.78 33.30 -23.48
N ASN A 471 18.39 32.45 -22.66
CA ASN A 471 19.84 32.27 -22.61
C ASN A 471 20.40 31.34 -23.69
N LYS A 472 19.53 30.75 -24.53
CA LYS A 472 19.89 29.87 -25.65
C LYS A 472 20.77 28.69 -25.22
N LEU A 473 20.46 28.09 -24.07
CA LEU A 473 21.14 26.88 -23.66
C LEU A 473 20.78 25.72 -24.61
N ASN A 474 21.60 24.67 -24.63
CA ASN A 474 21.47 23.55 -25.57
C ASN A 474 20.32 22.62 -25.22
N GLY A 475 19.93 22.56 -23.93
CA GLY A 475 18.85 21.73 -23.44
C GLY A 475 17.69 22.50 -22.82
N LYS A 476 16.69 21.73 -22.39
CA LYS A 476 15.45 22.19 -21.74
C LYS A 476 15.07 21.22 -20.62
N PHE A 477 14.34 21.70 -19.60
CA PHE A 477 13.76 20.84 -18.58
C PHE A 477 12.43 20.25 -19.05
N TYR A 478 12.28 18.94 -18.88
CA TYR A 478 11.09 18.18 -19.24
C TYR A 478 10.55 17.46 -18.01
N SER A 479 9.22 17.48 -17.86
CA SER A 479 8.52 16.76 -16.80
C SER A 479 8.33 15.29 -17.17
N LEU A 480 8.64 14.43 -16.20
CA LEU A 480 8.48 12.99 -16.28
C LEU A 480 7.25 12.55 -15.47
N TYR A 481 6.71 11.38 -15.82
CA TYR A 481 5.69 10.73 -15.01
C TYR A 481 6.32 10.09 -13.77
N GLY A 482 5.86 10.44 -12.58
CA GLY A 482 6.40 9.99 -11.31
C GLY A 482 5.52 10.33 -10.11
N ASP A 483 6.02 10.02 -8.92
CA ASP A 483 5.39 10.40 -7.65
C ASP A 483 5.92 11.80 -7.27
N GLY A 484 5.07 12.83 -7.35
CA GLY A 484 5.47 14.24 -7.19
C GLY A 484 5.97 14.88 -8.49
N ALA A 485 6.91 15.83 -8.38
CA ALA A 485 7.55 16.45 -9.55
C ALA A 485 8.85 15.72 -9.90
N GLU A 486 8.91 15.15 -11.11
CA GLU A 486 10.13 14.59 -11.68
C GLU A 486 10.55 15.37 -12.93
N LEU A 487 11.80 15.84 -12.95
CA LEU A 487 12.34 16.68 -14.03
C LEU A 487 13.66 16.13 -14.55
N ILE A 488 13.86 16.25 -15.86
CA ILE A 488 15.14 15.92 -16.52
C ILE A 488 15.55 17.05 -17.47
N TYR A 489 16.84 17.37 -17.51
CA TYR A 489 17.41 18.30 -18.49
C TYR A 489 17.91 17.55 -19.72
N LEU A 490 17.39 17.87 -20.90
CA LEU A 490 17.73 17.18 -22.14
C LEU A 490 18.00 18.17 -23.28
N THR A 491 19.00 17.89 -24.11
CA THR A 491 19.12 18.51 -25.43
C THR A 491 18.01 18.05 -26.36
N THR A 492 17.72 18.83 -27.41
CA THR A 492 16.72 18.49 -28.43
C THR A 492 16.92 17.09 -29.02
N GLU A 493 18.18 16.71 -29.30
CA GLU A 493 18.51 15.40 -29.88
C GLU A 493 18.32 14.26 -28.87
N GLN A 494 18.71 14.46 -27.61
CA GLN A 494 18.47 13.49 -26.55
C GLN A 494 16.96 13.28 -26.33
N TYR A 495 16.20 14.36 -26.22
CA TYR A 495 14.74 14.32 -26.05
C TYR A 495 14.06 13.55 -27.19
N LYS A 496 14.40 13.87 -28.44
CA LYS A 496 13.87 13.18 -29.62
C LYS A 496 14.20 11.69 -29.58
N HIS A 497 15.45 11.32 -29.30
CA HIS A 497 15.85 9.93 -29.22
C HIS A 497 15.12 9.15 -28.11
N ILE A 498 14.97 9.76 -26.93
CA ILE A 498 14.27 9.15 -25.79
C ILE A 498 12.80 8.88 -26.14
N ARG A 499 12.11 9.85 -26.75
CA ARG A 499 10.70 9.71 -27.19
C ARG A 499 10.55 8.63 -28.25
N GLU A 500 11.37 8.67 -29.31
CA GLU A 500 11.32 7.70 -30.41
C GLU A 500 11.54 6.25 -29.94
N ASN A 501 12.39 6.06 -28.92
CA ASN A 501 12.73 4.73 -28.40
C ASN A 501 11.96 4.36 -27.12
N LYS A 502 11.02 5.21 -26.66
CA LYS A 502 10.24 5.02 -25.43
C LYS A 502 11.13 4.72 -24.21
N LEU A 503 12.22 5.46 -24.07
CA LEU A 503 13.22 5.26 -23.02
C LEU A 503 12.85 5.92 -21.69
N LEU A 504 11.89 6.84 -21.68
CA LEU A 504 11.28 7.48 -20.51
C LEU A 504 9.79 7.69 -20.77
N VAL A 505 9.02 7.93 -19.72
CA VAL A 505 7.60 8.29 -19.78
C VAL A 505 7.45 9.74 -19.35
N PHE A 506 7.00 10.60 -20.26
CA PHE A 506 6.78 12.01 -19.96
C PHE A 506 5.35 12.27 -19.48
N THR A 507 5.14 13.36 -18.75
CA THR A 507 3.83 13.69 -18.14
C THR A 507 2.70 13.83 -19.17
N ASP A 508 3.01 14.30 -20.37
CA ASP A 508 2.07 14.44 -21.50
C ASP A 508 1.72 13.11 -22.20
N GLU A 509 2.34 12.00 -21.82
CA GLU A 509 2.12 10.67 -22.40
C GLU A 509 1.40 9.69 -21.45
N TRP A 510 1.17 10.07 -20.19
CA TRP A 510 0.81 9.12 -19.13
C TRP A 510 -0.50 8.36 -19.40
N GLU A 511 -1.53 9.04 -19.92
CA GLU A 511 -2.83 8.45 -20.22
C GLU A 511 -2.73 7.33 -21.26
N SER A 512 -1.88 7.52 -22.27
CA SER A 512 -1.68 6.54 -23.35
C SER A 512 -1.03 5.23 -22.88
N GLN A 513 -0.36 5.24 -21.72
CA GLN A 513 0.29 4.05 -21.16
C GLN A 513 -0.56 3.34 -20.09
N MET A 514 -1.59 4.01 -19.56
CA MET A 514 -2.53 3.44 -18.58
C MET A 514 -3.64 2.61 -19.22
N ASP A 515 -4.04 2.92 -20.46
CA ASP A 515 -5.18 2.29 -21.14
C ASP A 515 -4.86 0.99 -21.92
N GLU A 516 -3.59 0.65 -22.19
CA GLU A 516 -3.15 -0.59 -22.88
C GLU A 516 -2.65 -1.68 -21.94
#